data_AF-A0AAJ5ZJG1-F1
#
_entry.id   AF-A0AAJ5ZJG1-F1
#
_cell.length_a   1.000
_cell.length_b   1.000
_cell.length_c   1.000
_cell.angle_alpha   90.00
_cell.angle_beta   90.00
_cell.angle_gamma   90.00
#
_symmetry.space_group_name_H-M   'P 1'
#
loop_
_entity.id
_entity.type
_entity.pdbx_description
1 polymer ?
#
loop_
_entity_poly.entity_id
_entity_poly.type
_entity_poly.pdbx_seq_one_letter_code
_entity_poly.pdbx_strand_id
1 'polypeptide(L)'
;MSKTSKRSRSAIVRREANPPTRTREEALAIARAALSRITGEEDAATTAAALTDPDAQPAEALQRRRPGRPRAEVKKVAVSLKLDPDVVSAYRAQGPGWQTRMNDDLRKAVKLKHHTR
;
A
#
# COMPACT_ATOMS: atom_id res chain seq x y z
N MET A 1 -11.98 41.85 24.17
CA MET A 1 -12.02 41.38 22.76
C MET A 1 -11.00 40.26 22.62
N SER A 2 -11.46 38.99 22.70
CA SER A 2 -11.56 38.06 21.54
C SER A 2 -10.21 37.36 21.24
N LYS A 3 -10.08 36.04 21.09
CA LYS A 3 -10.96 34.87 21.08
C LYS A 3 -10.05 33.63 21.27
N THR A 4 -10.58 32.61 21.92
CA THR A 4 -10.15 31.20 21.94
C THR A 4 -9.58 30.70 20.61
N SER A 5 -8.46 29.97 20.64
CA SER A 5 -8.17 28.94 19.65
C SER A 5 -7.43 27.76 20.29
N LYS A 6 -8.23 26.91 20.91
CA LYS A 6 -7.87 25.54 21.27
C LYS A 6 -7.76 24.75 19.97
N ARG A 7 -6.56 24.54 19.44
CA ARG A 7 -6.31 23.52 18.40
C ARG A 7 -5.26 22.55 18.89
N SER A 8 -5.75 21.54 19.61
CA SER A 8 -5.11 20.25 19.77
C SER A 8 -4.66 19.75 18.40
N ARG A 9 -3.35 19.70 18.17
CA ARG A 9 -2.79 19.04 16.98
C ARG A 9 -2.49 17.60 17.37
N SER A 10 -3.37 16.71 16.92
CA SER A 10 -3.26 15.26 17.05
C SER A 10 -1.86 14.78 16.73
N ALA A 11 -1.25 14.05 17.66
CA ALA A 11 -0.07 13.27 17.40
C ALA A 11 -0.36 12.32 16.22
N ILE A 12 0.48 12.36 15.19
CA ILE A 12 0.50 11.32 14.17
C ILE A 12 0.99 10.06 14.88
N VAL A 13 0.05 9.29 15.43
CA VAL A 13 0.30 7.94 15.90
C VAL A 13 0.74 7.15 14.68
N ARG A 14 2.01 6.75 14.64
CA ARG A 14 2.44 5.68 13.75
C ARG A 14 1.55 4.49 14.10
N ARG A 15 0.57 4.16 13.27
CA ARG A 15 -0.12 2.87 13.35
C ARG A 15 0.95 1.84 13.05
N GLU A 16 1.54 1.29 14.11
CA GLU A 16 2.19 -0.01 14.07
C GLU A 16 1.22 -0.93 13.32
N ALA A 17 1.72 -1.63 12.30
CA ALA A 17 0.87 -2.48 11.48
C ALA A 17 0.13 -3.42 12.45
N ASN A 18 -1.20 -3.29 12.54
CA ASN A 18 -1.98 -4.10 13.46
C ASN A 18 -1.68 -5.56 13.11
N PRO A 19 -1.07 -6.35 14.01
CA PRO A 19 -0.83 -7.75 13.72
C PRO A 19 -2.15 -8.41 13.37
N PRO A 20 -2.16 -9.39 12.44
CA PRO A 20 -3.39 -10.08 12.11
C PRO A 20 -4.01 -10.60 13.41
N THR A 21 -5.29 -10.28 13.62
CA THR A 21 -6.02 -10.64 14.85
C THR A 21 -6.19 -12.14 15.04
N ARG A 22 -5.80 -12.94 14.03
CA ARG A 22 -5.86 -14.39 14.02
C ARG A 22 -4.52 -14.97 13.59
N THR A 23 -4.17 -16.09 14.20
CA THR A 23 -3.03 -16.88 13.75
C THR A 23 -3.31 -17.47 12.36
N ARG A 24 -2.25 -17.86 11.63
CA ARG A 24 -2.39 -18.49 10.31
C ARG A 24 -3.24 -19.76 10.39
N GLU A 25 -3.10 -20.52 11.46
CA GLU A 25 -3.84 -21.77 11.68
C GLU A 25 -5.33 -21.51 11.86
N GLU A 26 -5.70 -20.52 12.68
CA GLU A 26 -7.09 -20.10 12.87
C GLU A 26 -7.71 -19.59 11.56
N ALA A 27 -6.97 -18.79 10.78
CA ALA A 27 -7.44 -18.32 9.48
C ALA A 27 -7.69 -19.49 8.50
N LEU A 28 -6.80 -20.48 8.49
CA LEU A 28 -6.95 -21.69 7.66
C LEU A 28 -8.11 -22.57 8.13
N ALA A 29 -8.33 -22.71 9.44
CA ALA A 29 -9.47 -23.45 9.99
C ALA A 29 -10.80 -22.82 9.58
N ILE A 30 -10.90 -21.49 9.63
CA ILE A 30 -12.09 -20.75 9.20
C ILE A 30 -12.32 -20.92 7.69
N ALA A 31 -11.26 -20.84 6.88
CA ALA A 31 -11.35 -21.06 5.44
C ALA A 31 -11.83 -22.48 5.11
N ARG A 32 -11.31 -23.50 5.81
CA ARG A 32 -11.75 -24.89 5.65
C ARG A 32 -13.20 -25.10 6.05
N ALA A 33 -13.63 -24.53 7.18
CA ALA A 33 -15.03 -24.59 7.64
C ALA A 33 -16.01 -23.81 6.74
N ALA A 34 -15.52 -22.81 5.99
CA ALA A 34 -16.29 -22.15 4.94
C ALA A 34 -16.40 -23.03 3.69
N LEU A 35 -15.29 -23.66 3.27
CA LEU A 35 -15.29 -24.57 2.12
C LEU A 35 -16.16 -25.81 2.34
N SER A 36 -16.17 -26.38 3.56
CA SER A 36 -17.02 -27.53 3.88
C SER A 36 -18.53 -27.22 3.88
N ARG A 37 -18.91 -25.94 3.89
CA ARG A 37 -20.31 -25.51 3.80
C ARG A 37 -20.80 -25.38 2.36
N ILE A 38 -19.90 -25.26 1.38
CA ILE A 38 -20.25 -25.20 -0.03
C ILE A 38 -20.41 -26.64 -0.50
N THR A 39 -21.64 -27.02 -0.86
CA THR A 39 -21.90 -28.35 -1.40
C THR A 39 -21.44 -28.42 -2.86
N GLY A 40 -21.02 -29.60 -3.31
CA GLY A 40 -20.60 -29.78 -4.71
C GLY A 40 -21.74 -29.51 -5.71
N GLU A 41 -23.00 -29.68 -5.29
CA GLU A 41 -24.18 -29.38 -6.11
C GLU A 41 -24.39 -27.87 -6.29
N GLU A 42 -24.23 -27.07 -5.24
CA GLU A 42 -24.31 -25.62 -5.32
C GLU A 42 -23.17 -25.02 -6.17
N ASP A 43 -21.98 -25.59 -6.07
CA ASP A 43 -20.82 -25.20 -6.88
C ASP A 43 -21.05 -25.53 -8.38
N ALA A 44 -21.62 -26.72 -8.66
CA ALA A 44 -21.99 -27.12 -10.01
C ALA A 44 -23.10 -26.24 -10.60
N ALA A 45 -24.13 -25.90 -9.80
CA ALA A 45 -25.21 -25.01 -10.22
C ALA A 45 -24.68 -23.59 -10.52
N THR A 46 -23.76 -23.08 -9.71
CA THR A 46 -23.11 -21.79 -9.92
C THR A 46 -22.27 -21.80 -11.21
N THR A 47 -21.54 -22.88 -11.46
CA THR A 47 -20.74 -23.06 -12.68
C THR A 47 -21.63 -23.14 -13.93
N ALA A 48 -22.72 -23.90 -13.88
CA ALA A 48 -23.66 -24.02 -14.99
C ALA A 48 -24.34 -22.69 -15.32
N ALA A 49 -24.72 -21.92 -14.30
CA ALA A 49 -25.28 -20.57 -14.47
C ALA A 49 -24.26 -19.63 -15.15
N ALA A 50 -23.00 -19.65 -14.71
CA ALA A 50 -21.94 -18.83 -15.31
C ALA A 50 -21.64 -19.20 -16.78
N LEU A 51 -21.73 -20.48 -17.14
CA LEU A 51 -21.52 -20.93 -18.53
C LEU A 51 -22.70 -20.57 -19.46
N THR A 52 -23.89 -20.38 -18.91
CA THR A 52 -25.10 -20.05 -19.68
C THR A 52 -25.23 -18.55 -19.94
N ASP A 53 -24.59 -17.72 -19.09
CA ASP A 53 -24.65 -16.26 -19.19
C ASP A 53 -23.78 -15.73 -20.36
N PRO A 54 -24.37 -15.03 -21.36
CA PRO A 54 -23.63 -14.48 -22.49
C PRO A 54 -22.68 -13.33 -22.12
N ASP A 55 -22.87 -12.67 -20.98
CA ASP A 55 -21.98 -11.59 -20.49
C ASP A 55 -20.83 -12.12 -19.61
N ALA A 56 -20.87 -13.41 -19.24
CA ALA A 56 -19.83 -14.02 -18.45
C ALA A 56 -18.51 -14.07 -19.23
N GLN A 57 -17.51 -13.35 -18.74
CA GLN A 57 -16.18 -13.35 -19.33
C GLN A 57 -15.47 -14.68 -19.02
N PRO A 58 -14.79 -15.31 -19.99
CA PRO A 58 -14.03 -16.52 -19.75
C PRO A 58 -12.94 -16.26 -18.70
N ALA A 59 -12.72 -17.22 -17.79
CA ALA A 59 -11.75 -17.08 -16.69
C ALA A 59 -10.33 -16.71 -17.17
N GLU A 60 -9.98 -17.12 -18.39
CA GLU A 60 -8.73 -16.79 -19.08
C GLU A 60 -8.55 -15.28 -19.35
N ALA A 61 -9.65 -14.53 -19.52
CA ALA A 61 -9.61 -13.08 -19.69
C ALA A 61 -9.18 -12.35 -18.41
N LEU A 62 -9.49 -12.91 -17.23
CA LEU A 62 -9.06 -12.37 -15.93
C LEU A 62 -7.55 -12.57 -15.68
N GLN A 63 -6.99 -13.70 -16.12
CA GLN A 63 -5.55 -13.99 -16.01
C GLN A 63 -4.69 -13.03 -16.85
N ARG A 64 -5.25 -12.41 -17.89
CA ARG A 64 -4.57 -11.40 -18.71
C ARG A 64 -4.41 -10.04 -18.01
N ARG A 65 -4.96 -9.85 -16.81
CA ARG A 65 -4.63 -8.68 -15.99
C ARG A 65 -3.14 -8.76 -15.63
N ARG A 66 -2.33 -8.05 -16.43
CA ARG A 66 -0.89 -7.90 -16.20
C ARG A 66 -0.67 -7.63 -14.71
N PRO A 67 0.17 -8.42 -14.02
CA PRO A 67 0.53 -8.10 -12.65
C PRO A 67 0.99 -6.64 -12.64
N GLY A 68 0.47 -5.85 -11.68
CA GLY A 68 0.84 -4.44 -11.55
C GLY A 68 2.36 -4.29 -11.49
N ARG A 69 2.85 -3.05 -11.68
CA ARG A 69 4.30 -2.74 -11.68
C ARG A 69 5.04 -3.60 -10.63
N PRO A 70 6.09 -4.35 -11.02
CA PRO A 70 6.80 -5.21 -10.09
C PRO A 70 7.19 -4.42 -8.85
N ARG A 71 7.00 -5.05 -7.68
CA ARG A 71 7.33 -4.43 -6.40
C ARG A 71 8.80 -4.02 -6.44
N ALA A 72 9.08 -2.74 -6.22
CA ALA A 72 10.44 -2.25 -6.14
C ALA A 72 11.18 -3.01 -5.02
N GLU A 73 12.36 -3.55 -5.34
CA GLU A 73 13.21 -4.31 -4.43
C GLU A 73 13.67 -3.45 -3.26
N VAL A 74 13.97 -2.17 -3.53
CA VAL A 74 14.30 -1.17 -2.51
C VAL A 74 13.19 -0.13 -2.42
N LYS A 75 12.51 -0.07 -1.27
CA LYS A 75 11.48 0.93 -0.99
C LYS A 75 12.06 2.10 -0.18
N LYS A 76 11.74 3.33 -0.61
CA LYS A 76 12.01 4.52 0.21
C LYS A 76 11.08 4.49 1.44
N VAL A 77 11.64 4.84 2.60
CA VAL A 77 10.87 4.92 3.85
C VAL A 77 10.34 6.35 4.00
N ALA A 78 9.03 6.49 4.20
CA ALA A 78 8.41 7.78 4.49
C ALA A 78 8.67 8.16 5.95
N VAL A 79 9.45 9.22 6.17
CA VAL A 79 9.77 9.75 7.51
C VAL A 79 9.22 11.16 7.65
N SER A 80 8.58 11.46 8.79
CA SER A 80 8.23 12.82 9.17
C SER A 80 9.41 13.44 9.91
N LEU A 81 10.17 14.30 9.22
CA LEU A 81 11.32 15.05 9.76
C LEU A 81 11.00 16.55 9.76
N LYS A 82 11.38 17.27 10.82
CA LYS A 82 11.37 18.73 10.83
C LYS A 82 12.70 19.22 10.27
N LEU A 83 12.64 20.11 9.29
CA LEU A 83 13.78 20.77 8.67
C LEU A 83 13.59 22.27 8.81
N ASP A 84 14.70 23.01 8.78
CA ASP A 84 14.65 24.46 8.79
C ASP A 84 13.94 25.01 7.54
N PRO A 85 13.16 26.09 7.67
CA PRO A 85 12.31 26.58 6.59
C PRO A 85 13.12 27.13 5.40
N ASP A 86 14.30 27.67 5.65
CA ASP A 86 15.25 28.15 4.64
C ASP A 86 15.78 27.00 3.77
N VAL A 87 16.11 25.86 4.37
CA VAL A 87 16.53 24.64 3.65
C VAL A 87 15.42 24.17 2.73
N VAL A 88 14.19 24.04 3.25
CA VAL A 88 13.05 23.59 2.44
C VAL A 88 12.74 24.58 1.30
N SER A 89 12.85 25.88 1.58
CA SER A 89 12.66 26.94 0.58
C SER A 89 13.70 26.84 -0.54
N ALA A 90 14.98 26.72 -0.18
CA ALA A 90 16.09 26.61 -1.12
C ALA A 90 15.95 25.40 -2.05
N TYR A 91 15.53 24.24 -1.54
CA TYR A 91 15.28 23.08 -2.40
C TYR A 91 14.04 23.27 -3.28
N ARG A 92 12.93 23.79 -2.75
CA ARG A 92 11.70 24.05 -3.52
C ARG A 92 11.93 25.01 -4.68
N ALA A 93 12.79 26.01 -4.50
CA ALA A 93 13.15 26.97 -5.55
C ALA A 93 13.84 26.31 -6.77
N GLN A 94 14.44 25.13 -6.60
CA GLN A 94 15.04 24.37 -7.70
C GLN A 94 14.01 23.72 -8.64
N GLY A 95 12.72 23.78 -8.30
CA GLY A 95 11.62 23.28 -9.13
C GLY A 95 11.26 21.81 -8.91
N PRO A 96 10.58 21.17 -9.88
CA PRO A 96 10.14 19.78 -9.79
C PRO A 96 11.28 18.83 -9.45
N GLY A 97 11.03 17.85 -8.58
CA GLY A 97 12.05 16.89 -8.15
C GLY A 97 12.96 17.36 -7.01
N TRP A 98 12.67 18.49 -6.37
CA TRP A 98 13.46 19.01 -5.23
C TRP A 98 13.63 18.00 -4.08
N GLN A 99 12.63 17.16 -3.81
CA GLN A 99 12.74 16.10 -2.79
C GLN A 99 13.72 15.00 -3.19
N THR A 100 13.83 14.70 -4.49
CA THR A 100 14.81 13.76 -5.01
C THR A 100 16.22 14.32 -4.84
N ARG A 101 16.45 15.58 -5.23
CA ARG A 101 17.73 16.25 -5.01
C ARG A 101 18.13 16.31 -3.54
N MET A 102 17.19 16.66 -2.65
CA MET A 102 17.43 16.66 -1.20
C MET A 102 17.82 15.26 -0.70
N ASN A 103 17.14 14.21 -1.16
CA ASN A 103 17.51 12.84 -0.82
C ASN A 103 18.92 12.48 -1.32
N ASP A 104 19.27 12.87 -2.54
CA ASP A 104 20.59 12.57 -3.11
C ASP A 104 21.72 13.28 -2.37
N ASP A 105 21.50 14.51 -1.91
CA ASP A 105 22.47 15.25 -1.09
C ASP A 105 22.61 14.64 0.31
N LEU A 106 21.52 14.16 0.92
CA LEU A 106 21.58 13.37 2.16
C LEU A 106 22.37 12.07 1.97
N ARG A 107 22.24 11.40 0.82
CA ARG A 107 23.06 10.21 0.49
C ARG A 107 24.54 10.56 0.39
N LYS A 108 24.88 11.67 -0.28
CA LYS A 108 26.27 12.13 -0.39
C LYS A 108 26.87 12.46 0.97
N ALA A 109 26.13 13.18 1.82
CA ALA A 109 26.56 13.58 3.16
C ALA A 109 26.95 12.37 4.03
N VAL A 110 26.21 11.26 3.90
CA VAL A 110 26.49 10.01 4.63
C VAL A 110 27.22 8.95 3.78
N LYS A 111 27.79 9.34 2.63
CA LYS A 111 28.60 8.51 1.72
C LYS A 111 27.91 7.22 1.23
N LEU A 112 26.61 7.28 0.93
CA LEU A 112 25.84 6.17 0.38
C LEU A 112 25.83 6.16 -1.16
N LYS A 113 26.05 4.98 -1.75
CA LYS A 113 25.94 4.76 -3.21
C LYS A 113 24.51 4.97 -3.71
N HIS A 114 24.30 5.41 -4.93
CA HIS A 114 22.95 5.50 -5.50
C HIS A 114 22.38 4.10 -5.75
N HIS A 115 21.08 3.93 -5.51
CA HIS A 115 20.39 2.69 -5.87
C HIS A 115 20.14 2.72 -7.38
N THR A 116 20.52 1.66 -8.08
CA THR A 116 20.01 1.42 -9.43
C THR A 116 18.51 1.12 -9.33
N ARG A 117 17.71 1.76 -10.18
CA ARG A 117 16.25 1.69 -10.17
C ARG A 117 15.73 0.39 -10.75
#